data_AF-A0A9P0AEU6-F1
#
_entry.id   AF-A0A9P0AEU6-F1
#
_cell.length_a   1.000
_cell.length_b   1.000
_cell.length_c   1.000
_cell.angle_alpha   90.00
_cell.angle_beta   90.00
_cell.angle_gamma   90.00
#
_symmetry.space_group_name_H-M   'P 1'
#
loop_
_entity.id
_entity.type
_entity.pdbx_description
1 polymer ?
#
loop_
_entity_poly.entity_id
_entity_poly.type
_entity_poly.pdbx_seq_one_letter_code
_entity_poly.pdbx_strand_id
1 'polypeptide(L)'
;MESKPSKSKEQMDEDSTSRNLRMGAAIAFAFVLLVMGVPLWWKMTEVKRHPLPNARIVALNDISLSIIINVSVHSHDPARTQNIVNGLSNLLNASELFKVNLKPVSLNVNDIDRLDVSALENMKEIHSNDVNSYLLLETSNLPQTAHAVALGAHRTIYFKPSASIEQLHAVFKDVILQEAEMYDSMKAMIEPGFISKSLTSKNRVRTSTNYDVIFSVVSSQPNSVARTWNIRRTLTEFIAPLLEQMSAIAHFNLKSQWLHFIDLEQIAKKNRNDPGPSHILSDKHLPHLISPLEKKLGSGVAKHPCIHFVLYATPCQSNQLYFESPDGSVGAAMLSARWGGIQLLQDSGNVGNCNSTEPYVPNDNQVMSDALSLLRMLLGLQNFSKNALILNSMDARLNLWELDYLIRLRSLEQFAAARLTLNSLARLLNRISNIVITEEVSQAVCESVDAAEKVINNLQSSNASEALKFSKIAFNKAEYAFTHPSLLALLYFPDDQKYAVYIPLFLPIMIPVLLSMKSMRPWFSKKAEKS
;
A
#
# COMPACT_ATOMS: atom_id res chain seq x y z
N MET A 1 90.06 25.26 -30.89
CA MET A 1 90.43 24.41 -29.75
C MET A 1 90.44 25.31 -28.53
N GLU A 2 89.33 25.36 -27.78
CA GLU A 2 89.29 25.98 -26.45
C GLU A 2 88.96 24.86 -25.46
N SER A 3 89.92 24.56 -24.59
CA SER A 3 89.87 23.51 -23.59
C SER A 3 88.96 23.92 -22.43
N LYS A 4 87.94 23.11 -22.15
CA LYS A 4 87.16 23.21 -20.90
C LYS A 4 88.07 22.95 -19.69
N PRO A 5 87.96 23.73 -18.59
CA PRO A 5 88.72 23.47 -17.38
C PRO A 5 88.22 22.19 -16.67
N SER A 6 89.17 21.37 -16.20
CA SER A 6 88.92 20.18 -15.38
C SER A 6 88.54 20.56 -13.95
N LYS A 7 87.39 20.11 -13.46
CA LYS A 7 86.96 20.26 -12.05
C LYS A 7 87.95 19.54 -11.11
N SER A 8 88.19 20.10 -9.93
CA SER A 8 89.05 19.51 -8.89
C SER A 8 88.41 18.29 -8.22
N LYS A 9 89.24 17.40 -7.63
CA LYS A 9 88.80 16.14 -6.99
C LYS A 9 87.77 16.37 -5.86
N GLU A 10 87.94 17.42 -5.07
CA GLU A 10 86.97 17.84 -4.04
C GLU A 10 85.61 18.23 -4.65
N GLN A 11 85.60 18.96 -5.78
CA GLN A 11 84.36 19.29 -6.49
C GLN A 11 83.65 18.05 -7.06
N MET A 12 84.39 17.00 -7.43
CA MET A 12 83.81 15.74 -7.93
C MET A 12 83.20 14.90 -6.80
N ASP A 13 83.85 14.84 -5.63
CA ASP A 13 83.35 14.10 -4.47
C ASP A 13 82.14 14.78 -3.81
N GLU A 14 82.09 16.12 -3.78
CA GLU A 14 80.94 16.90 -3.30
C GLU A 14 79.71 16.78 -4.23
N ASP A 15 79.92 16.77 -5.56
CA ASP A 15 78.87 16.48 -6.56
C ASP A 15 78.33 15.04 -6.41
N SER A 16 79.18 14.06 -6.04
CA SER A 16 78.77 12.67 -5.86
C SER A 16 77.94 12.43 -4.58
N THR A 17 78.35 13.06 -3.48
CA THR A 17 77.69 12.96 -2.17
C THR A 17 76.33 13.65 -2.19
N SER A 18 76.27 14.85 -2.79
CA SER A 18 75.01 15.59 -2.99
C SER A 18 74.04 14.84 -3.91
N ARG A 19 74.54 14.12 -4.93
CA ARG A 19 73.71 13.26 -5.80
C ARG A 19 73.12 12.07 -5.06
N ASN A 20 73.88 11.41 -4.18
CA ASN A 20 73.40 10.30 -3.36
C ASN A 20 72.35 10.77 -2.33
N LEU A 21 72.55 11.94 -1.71
CA LEU A 21 71.57 12.56 -0.80
C LEU A 21 70.26 12.92 -1.51
N ARG A 22 70.34 13.55 -2.69
CA ARG A 22 69.16 13.87 -3.51
C ARG A 22 68.40 12.62 -3.94
N MET A 23 69.11 11.53 -4.25
CA MET A 23 68.52 10.25 -4.62
C MET A 23 67.86 9.56 -3.43
N GLY A 24 68.51 9.57 -2.26
CA GLY A 24 67.93 9.04 -1.01
C GLY A 24 66.66 9.79 -0.60
N ALA A 25 66.67 11.12 -0.70
CA ALA A 25 65.50 11.96 -0.46
C ALA A 25 64.36 11.66 -1.45
N ALA A 26 64.68 11.46 -2.73
CA ALA A 26 63.72 11.11 -3.77
C ALA A 26 63.05 9.74 -3.52
N ILE A 27 63.83 8.72 -3.12
CA ILE A 27 63.31 7.39 -2.77
C ILE A 27 62.44 7.47 -1.52
N ALA A 28 62.89 8.17 -0.49
CA ALA A 28 62.12 8.36 0.75
C ALA A 28 60.79 9.07 0.49
N PHE A 29 60.80 10.11 -0.35
CA PHE A 29 59.59 10.84 -0.74
C PHE A 29 58.61 9.96 -1.54
N ALA A 30 59.11 9.20 -2.52
CA ALA A 30 58.27 8.28 -3.30
C ALA A 30 57.68 7.16 -2.42
N PHE A 31 58.46 6.63 -1.49
CA PHE A 31 58.00 5.63 -0.52
C PHE A 31 56.89 6.20 0.37
N VAL A 32 57.09 7.38 0.95
CA VAL A 32 56.08 8.06 1.78
C VAL A 32 54.78 8.29 1.00
N LEU A 33 54.89 8.77 -0.25
CA LEU A 33 53.71 9.08 -1.05
C LEU A 33 52.95 7.83 -1.50
N LEU A 34 53.65 6.76 -1.90
CA LEU A 34 52.99 5.52 -2.33
C LEU A 34 52.45 4.71 -1.16
N VAL A 35 53.17 4.63 -0.04
CA VAL A 35 52.80 3.80 1.11
C VAL A 35 51.84 4.52 2.06
N MET A 36 51.96 5.84 2.23
CA MET A 36 51.04 6.61 3.08
C MET A 36 50.08 7.48 2.27
N GLY A 37 50.57 8.20 1.26
CA GLY A 37 49.77 9.14 0.48
C GLY A 37 48.62 8.48 -0.31
N VAL A 38 48.90 7.41 -1.06
CA VAL A 38 47.87 6.71 -1.86
C VAL A 38 46.80 6.05 -0.98
N PRO A 39 47.14 5.30 0.09
CA PRO A 39 46.11 4.74 0.98
C PRO A 39 45.33 5.81 1.74
N LEU A 40 45.98 6.90 2.17
CA LEU A 40 45.31 8.02 2.81
C LEU A 40 44.34 8.71 1.85
N TRP A 41 44.73 8.91 0.59
CA TRP A 41 43.87 9.47 -0.45
C TRP A 41 42.68 8.57 -0.74
N TRP A 42 42.90 7.25 -0.87
CA TRP A 42 41.81 6.30 -1.07
C TRP A 42 40.82 6.36 0.10
N LYS A 43 41.32 6.32 1.34
CA LYS A 43 40.49 6.36 2.55
C LYS A 43 39.76 7.68 2.77
N MET A 44 40.40 8.81 2.44
CA MET A 44 39.78 10.15 2.56
C MET A 44 38.76 10.43 1.46
N THR A 45 38.83 9.70 0.34
CA THR A 45 37.90 9.85 -0.78
C THR A 45 36.85 8.74 -0.87
N GLU A 46 36.88 7.79 0.07
CA GLU A 46 35.90 6.73 0.20
C GLU A 46 34.57 7.29 0.72
N VAL A 47 33.49 6.88 0.07
CA VAL A 47 32.14 7.30 0.45
C VAL A 47 31.72 6.54 1.70
N LYS A 48 31.27 7.25 2.75
CA LYS A 48 30.76 6.61 3.97
C LYS A 48 29.52 5.77 3.65
N ARG A 49 29.57 4.46 3.92
CA ARG A 49 28.45 3.52 3.71
C ARG A 49 28.26 2.64 4.94
N HIS A 50 27.13 2.81 5.61
CA HIS A 50 26.72 1.87 6.66
C HIS A 50 26.26 0.52 6.04
N PRO A 51 26.52 -0.61 6.71
CA PRO A 51 26.23 -1.93 6.18
C PRO A 51 24.72 -2.21 6.15
N LEU A 52 24.25 -2.84 5.07
CA LEU A 52 22.85 -3.23 4.91
C LEU A 52 22.66 -4.76 5.01
N PRO A 53 21.52 -5.23 5.54
CA PRO A 53 21.21 -6.65 5.70
C PRO A 53 20.79 -7.31 4.36
N ASN A 54 21.62 -7.20 3.32
CA ASN A 54 21.31 -7.65 1.96
C ASN A 54 20.89 -9.12 1.87
N ALA A 55 21.56 -10.01 2.61
CA ALA A 55 21.22 -11.43 2.64
C ALA A 55 19.79 -11.67 3.17
N ARG A 56 19.38 -10.93 4.20
CA ARG A 56 18.02 -11.02 4.77
C ARG A 56 16.99 -10.42 3.82
N ILE A 57 17.30 -9.30 3.15
CA ILE A 57 16.42 -8.72 2.13
C ILE A 57 16.13 -9.72 1.01
N VAL A 58 17.16 -10.43 0.52
CA VAL A 58 17.00 -11.46 -0.50
C VAL A 58 16.17 -12.63 0.03
N ALA A 59 16.41 -13.07 1.27
CA ALA A 59 15.66 -14.16 1.90
C ALA A 59 14.16 -13.88 1.97
N LEU A 60 13.71 -12.63 2.08
CA LEU A 60 12.28 -12.26 2.06
C LEU A 60 11.55 -12.64 0.75
N ASN A 61 12.28 -12.89 -0.34
CA ASN A 61 11.69 -13.30 -1.62
C ASN A 61 11.26 -14.76 -1.65
N ASP A 62 11.98 -15.62 -0.92
CA ASP A 62 11.80 -17.07 -0.97
C ASP A 62 10.85 -17.60 0.12
N ILE A 63 10.30 -16.71 0.95
CA ILE A 63 9.42 -17.10 2.05
C ILE A 63 8.02 -17.42 1.55
N SER A 64 7.55 -18.63 1.85
CA SER A 64 6.16 -19.04 1.68
C SER A 64 5.27 -18.36 2.74
N LEU A 65 4.30 -17.59 2.29
CA LEU A 65 3.30 -16.98 3.18
C LEU A 65 2.21 -17.99 3.51
N SER A 66 1.92 -18.16 4.81
CA SER A 66 0.79 -18.97 5.25
C SER A 66 0.08 -18.29 6.43
N ILE A 67 -1.24 -18.12 6.32
CA ILE A 67 -2.08 -17.48 7.33
C ILE A 67 -2.86 -18.57 8.07
N ILE A 68 -2.72 -18.62 9.39
CA ILE A 68 -3.53 -19.52 10.22
C ILE A 68 -4.88 -18.86 10.54
N ILE A 69 -5.94 -19.67 10.41
CA ILE A 69 -7.31 -19.32 10.80
C ILE A 69 -7.85 -20.43 11.69
N ASN A 70 -8.49 -20.08 12.80
CA ASN A 70 -9.12 -21.05 13.69
C ASN A 70 -10.63 -21.06 13.46
N VAL A 71 -11.22 -22.24 13.32
CA VAL A 71 -12.67 -22.40 13.14
C VAL A 71 -13.19 -23.40 14.15
N SER A 72 -14.09 -22.94 15.01
CA SER A 72 -14.83 -23.78 15.94
C SER A 72 -16.15 -24.19 15.28
N VAL A 73 -16.54 -25.45 15.40
CA VAL A 73 -17.79 -25.97 14.84
C VAL A 73 -18.68 -26.51 15.94
N HIS A 74 -19.94 -26.07 15.97
CA HIS A 74 -20.98 -26.58 16.85
C HIS A 74 -22.22 -26.96 16.04
N SER A 75 -22.72 -28.18 16.25
CA SER A 75 -24.00 -28.67 15.75
C SER A 75 -24.73 -29.47 16.82
N HIS A 76 -26.03 -29.75 16.63
CA HIS A 76 -26.85 -30.42 17.66
C HIS A 76 -26.32 -31.82 18.01
N ASP A 77 -25.75 -32.52 17.03
CA ASP A 77 -25.17 -33.84 17.19
C ASP A 77 -23.63 -33.78 17.13
N PRO A 78 -22.92 -34.29 18.15
CA PRO A 78 -21.47 -34.45 18.11
C PRO A 78 -20.96 -35.22 16.88
N ALA A 79 -21.69 -36.24 16.41
CA ALA A 79 -21.27 -37.01 15.23
C ALA A 79 -21.33 -36.17 13.95
N ARG A 80 -22.39 -35.36 13.79
CA ARG A 80 -22.51 -34.39 12.71
C ARG A 80 -21.43 -33.33 12.78
N THR A 81 -21.11 -32.83 13.97
CA THR A 81 -20.03 -31.85 14.18
C THR A 81 -18.71 -32.40 13.64
N GLN A 82 -18.38 -33.65 13.97
CA GLN A 82 -17.15 -34.30 13.47
C GLN A 82 -17.17 -34.51 11.96
N ASN A 83 -18.32 -34.87 11.37
CA ASN A 83 -18.45 -35.01 9.93
C ASN A 83 -18.17 -33.67 9.21
N ILE A 84 -18.75 -32.56 9.69
CA ILE A 84 -18.51 -31.22 9.14
C ILE A 84 -17.02 -30.84 9.29
N VAL A 85 -16.42 -31.06 10.46
CA VAL A 85 -14.99 -30.77 10.70
C VAL A 85 -14.10 -31.53 9.73
N ASN A 86 -14.30 -32.84 9.58
CA ASN A 86 -13.50 -33.67 8.68
C ASN A 86 -13.72 -33.31 7.21
N GLY A 87 -14.97 -33.10 6.79
CA GLY A 87 -15.31 -32.73 5.43
C GLY A 87 -14.75 -31.36 5.03
N LEU A 88 -14.90 -30.35 5.88
CA LEU A 88 -14.34 -29.02 5.64
C LEU A 88 -12.81 -29.02 5.69
N SER A 89 -12.19 -29.77 6.60
CA SER A 89 -10.73 -29.89 6.66
C SER A 89 -10.17 -30.44 5.34
N ASN A 90 -10.78 -31.51 4.80
CA ASN A 90 -10.34 -32.09 3.54
C ASN A 90 -10.46 -31.11 2.36
N LEU A 91 -11.54 -30.33 2.28
CA LEU A 91 -11.75 -29.37 1.20
C LEU A 91 -10.83 -28.14 1.32
N LEU A 92 -10.61 -27.65 2.54
CA LEU A 92 -9.83 -26.44 2.81
C LEU A 92 -8.30 -26.68 2.81
N ASN A 93 -7.86 -27.93 2.96
CA ASN A 93 -6.43 -28.30 2.87
C ASN A 93 -5.82 -28.02 1.49
N ALA A 94 -6.63 -27.78 0.46
CA ALA A 94 -6.16 -27.41 -0.87
C ALA A 94 -5.70 -25.94 -0.98
N SER A 95 -5.94 -25.10 0.04
CA SER A 95 -5.49 -23.71 0.04
C SER A 95 -3.97 -23.59 0.16
N GLU A 96 -3.36 -22.72 -0.64
CA GLU A 96 -1.91 -22.49 -0.60
C GLU A 96 -1.56 -21.41 0.44
N LEU A 97 -2.43 -20.40 0.59
CA LEU A 97 -2.22 -19.26 1.48
C LEU A 97 -2.76 -19.51 2.90
N PHE A 98 -3.80 -20.33 3.06
CA PHE A 98 -4.48 -20.50 4.35
C PHE A 98 -4.28 -21.88 4.96
N LYS A 99 -4.02 -21.92 6.27
CA LYS A 99 -4.06 -23.13 7.09
C LYS A 99 -5.22 -23.01 8.08
N VAL A 100 -6.31 -23.72 7.81
CA VAL A 100 -7.53 -23.63 8.60
C VAL A 100 -7.55 -24.73 9.66
N ASN A 101 -7.47 -24.34 10.93
CA ASN A 101 -7.55 -25.24 12.07
C ASN A 101 -9.02 -25.39 12.50
N LEU A 102 -9.66 -26.49 12.10
CA LEU A 102 -11.03 -26.80 12.52
C LEU A 102 -11.04 -27.60 13.83
N LYS A 103 -11.89 -27.20 14.79
CA LYS A 103 -12.08 -27.90 16.06
C LYS A 103 -13.56 -28.02 16.42
N PRO A 104 -14.03 -29.17 16.94
CA PRO A 104 -15.36 -29.29 17.50
C PRO A 104 -15.45 -28.51 18.82
N VAL A 105 -16.55 -27.80 19.04
CA VAL A 105 -16.86 -27.10 20.30
C VAL A 105 -18.27 -27.45 20.74
N SER A 106 -18.43 -27.82 22.01
CA SER A 106 -19.74 -27.99 22.65
C SER A 106 -20.12 -26.70 23.36
N LEU A 107 -21.09 -25.96 22.82
CA LEU A 107 -21.67 -24.81 23.50
C LEU A 107 -22.77 -25.31 24.44
N ASN A 108 -22.68 -24.95 25.72
CA ASN A 108 -23.69 -25.28 26.73
C ASN A 108 -24.80 -24.20 26.74
N VAL A 109 -25.35 -23.92 25.56
CA VAL A 109 -26.45 -22.96 25.41
C VAL A 109 -27.72 -23.78 25.23
N ASN A 110 -28.47 -23.92 26.32
CA ASN A 110 -29.82 -24.45 26.24
C ASN A 110 -30.62 -23.58 25.26
N ASP A 111 -31.35 -24.20 24.34
CA ASP A 111 -32.30 -23.54 23.44
C ASP A 111 -31.72 -22.69 22.28
N ILE A 112 -30.54 -23.01 21.72
CA ILE A 112 -30.06 -22.37 20.46
C ILE A 112 -31.13 -22.40 19.36
N ASP A 113 -31.90 -23.48 19.25
CA ASP A 113 -32.99 -23.62 18.27
C ASP A 113 -34.27 -22.83 18.61
N ARG A 114 -34.42 -22.33 19.84
CA ARG A 114 -35.57 -21.47 20.18
C ARG A 114 -35.27 -20.00 19.95
N LEU A 115 -33.99 -19.66 19.77
CA LEU A 115 -33.53 -18.29 19.60
C LEU A 115 -33.40 -17.95 18.12
N ASP A 116 -33.93 -16.79 17.74
CA ASP A 116 -33.67 -16.23 16.42
C ASP A 116 -32.22 -15.73 16.34
N VAL A 117 -31.68 -15.63 15.12
CA VAL A 117 -30.30 -15.16 14.89
C VAL A 117 -30.05 -13.78 15.51
N SER A 118 -31.04 -12.88 15.52
CA SER A 118 -30.92 -11.57 16.17
C SER A 118 -30.72 -11.67 17.69
N ALA A 119 -31.29 -12.67 18.35
CA ALA A 119 -31.06 -12.92 19.77
C ALA A 119 -29.67 -13.53 20.00
N LEU A 120 -29.24 -14.46 19.13
CA LEU A 120 -27.91 -15.07 19.17
C LEU A 120 -26.79 -14.04 18.95
N GLU A 121 -26.98 -13.07 18.06
CA GLU A 121 -26.01 -11.98 17.81
C GLU A 121 -25.83 -11.02 18.99
N ASN A 122 -26.76 -11.01 19.96
CA ASN A 122 -26.64 -10.23 21.19
C ASN A 122 -25.92 -11.00 22.32
N MET A 123 -25.66 -12.30 22.13
CA MET A 123 -25.02 -13.16 23.14
C MET A 123 -23.49 -13.13 22.98
N LYS A 124 -22.83 -12.33 23.83
CA LYS A 124 -21.36 -12.18 23.82
C LYS A 124 -20.59 -13.49 24.02
N GLU A 125 -21.19 -14.49 24.67
CA GLU A 125 -20.56 -15.79 24.97
C GLU A 125 -20.32 -16.65 23.72
N ILE A 126 -21.09 -16.41 22.65
CA ILE A 126 -21.04 -17.20 21.41
C ILE A 126 -19.97 -16.65 20.46
N HIS A 127 -19.62 -15.37 20.57
CA HIS A 127 -18.74 -14.69 19.61
C HIS A 127 -17.28 -14.74 20.04
N SER A 128 -16.39 -15.08 19.10
CA SER A 128 -14.95 -14.97 19.33
C SER A 128 -14.47 -13.52 19.22
N ASN A 129 -13.72 -13.08 20.22
CA ASN A 129 -13.06 -11.77 20.21
C ASN A 129 -11.75 -11.78 19.42
N ASP A 130 -11.17 -12.95 19.17
CA ASP A 130 -9.88 -13.10 18.51
C ASP A 130 -10.03 -12.93 16.98
N VAL A 131 -9.13 -12.14 16.39
CA VAL A 131 -9.07 -11.95 14.93
C VAL A 131 -8.71 -13.28 14.25
N ASN A 132 -9.37 -13.62 13.14
CA ASN A 132 -9.23 -14.90 12.44
C ASN A 132 -9.70 -16.14 13.23
N SER A 133 -10.53 -15.95 14.25
CA SER A 133 -11.19 -17.05 14.96
C SER A 133 -12.69 -16.99 14.69
N TYR A 134 -13.22 -18.00 14.00
CA TYR A 134 -14.61 -18.07 13.56
C TYR A 134 -15.38 -19.19 14.26
N LEU A 135 -16.68 -19.00 14.47
CA LEU A 135 -17.59 -20.02 14.95
C LEU A 135 -18.61 -20.37 13.85
N LEU A 136 -18.68 -21.65 13.51
CA LEU A 136 -19.78 -22.25 12.76
C LEU A 136 -20.83 -22.74 13.75
N LEU A 137 -22.04 -22.18 13.69
CA LEU A 137 -23.15 -22.52 14.57
C LEU A 137 -24.35 -23.04 13.79
N GLU A 138 -24.79 -24.26 14.10
CA GLU A 138 -26.04 -24.79 13.59
C GLU A 138 -27.24 -24.16 14.32
N THR A 139 -28.24 -23.70 13.56
CA THR A 139 -29.51 -23.22 14.10
C THR A 139 -30.65 -23.45 13.11
N SER A 140 -31.81 -23.83 13.63
CA SER A 140 -33.02 -24.01 12.84
C SER A 140 -33.72 -22.70 12.46
N ASN A 141 -33.51 -21.62 13.23
CA ASN A 141 -34.24 -20.34 13.11
C ASN A 141 -33.48 -19.28 12.30
N LEU A 142 -33.09 -19.63 11.09
CA LEU A 142 -32.52 -18.67 10.14
C LEU A 142 -33.63 -17.85 9.44
N PRO A 143 -33.39 -16.57 9.12
CA PRO A 143 -34.35 -15.75 8.38
C PRO A 143 -34.84 -16.45 7.11
N GLN A 144 -36.11 -16.28 6.73
CA GLN A 144 -36.68 -16.94 5.55
C GLN A 144 -35.95 -16.59 4.24
N THR A 145 -35.32 -15.42 4.21
CA THR A 145 -34.47 -14.94 3.11
C THR A 145 -33.14 -15.67 2.99
N ALA A 146 -32.69 -16.34 4.07
CA ALA A 146 -31.49 -17.16 4.04
C ALA A 146 -31.81 -18.55 3.49
N HIS A 147 -31.14 -18.96 2.41
CA HIS A 147 -31.27 -20.31 1.86
C HIS A 147 -30.84 -21.36 2.89
N ALA A 148 -29.53 -21.48 3.14
CA ALA A 148 -28.94 -22.47 4.04
C ALA A 148 -27.93 -21.90 5.04
N VAL A 149 -27.30 -20.76 4.73
CA VAL A 149 -26.22 -20.15 5.52
C VAL A 149 -26.47 -18.65 5.66
N ALA A 150 -26.18 -18.08 6.83
CA ALA A 150 -26.11 -16.64 7.05
C ALA A 150 -24.87 -16.22 7.82
N LEU A 151 -24.31 -15.07 7.48
CA LEU A 151 -23.21 -14.44 8.21
C LEU A 151 -23.75 -13.36 9.13
N GLY A 152 -23.38 -13.44 10.40
CA GLY A 152 -23.67 -12.42 11.41
C GLY A 152 -22.80 -11.17 11.29
N ALA A 153 -23.00 -10.23 12.21
CA ALA A 153 -22.15 -9.05 12.32
C ALA A 153 -20.81 -9.38 13.01
N HIS A 154 -20.80 -10.42 13.84
CA HIS A 154 -19.61 -10.92 14.53
C HIS A 154 -18.89 -12.02 13.73
N ARG A 155 -17.93 -12.72 14.35
CA ARG A 155 -17.19 -13.84 13.74
C ARG A 155 -17.96 -15.17 13.78
N THR A 156 -19.28 -15.10 13.65
CA THR A 156 -20.17 -16.26 13.72
C THR A 156 -20.91 -16.44 12.41
N ILE A 157 -20.91 -17.67 11.92
CA ILE A 157 -21.57 -18.10 10.69
C ILE A 157 -22.63 -19.11 11.09
N TYR A 158 -23.88 -18.79 10.77
CA TYR A 158 -25.05 -19.59 11.10
C TYR A 158 -25.44 -20.46 9.92
N PHE A 159 -25.80 -21.71 10.17
CA PHE A 159 -26.24 -22.61 9.11
C PHE A 159 -27.40 -23.51 9.55
N LYS A 160 -28.25 -23.88 8.59
CA LYS A 160 -29.38 -24.79 8.84
C LYS A 160 -28.89 -26.24 8.93
N PRO A 161 -29.63 -27.14 9.60
CA PRO A 161 -29.39 -28.58 9.54
C PRO A 161 -29.42 -29.17 8.12
N SER A 162 -30.06 -28.50 7.17
CA SER A 162 -30.08 -28.88 5.75
C SER A 162 -28.86 -28.41 4.94
N ALA A 163 -27.97 -27.57 5.51
CA ALA A 163 -26.80 -27.06 4.81
C ALA A 163 -25.80 -28.19 4.52
N SER A 164 -25.30 -28.24 3.28
CA SER A 164 -24.29 -29.21 2.88
C SER A 164 -22.88 -28.72 3.20
N ILE A 165 -21.92 -29.65 3.29
CA ILE A 165 -20.51 -29.32 3.53
C ILE A 165 -19.94 -28.48 2.38
N GLU A 166 -20.38 -28.72 1.15
CA GLU A 166 -19.98 -27.97 -0.04
C GLU A 166 -20.48 -26.53 0.00
N GLN A 167 -21.70 -26.30 0.50
CA GLN A 167 -22.24 -24.95 0.69
C GLN A 167 -21.44 -24.18 1.74
N LEU A 168 -21.15 -24.83 2.89
CA LEU A 168 -20.31 -24.24 3.93
C LEU A 168 -18.90 -23.92 3.42
N HIS A 169 -18.29 -24.84 2.67
CA HIS A 169 -17.00 -24.64 2.05
C HIS A 169 -17.01 -23.46 1.06
N ALA A 170 -18.02 -23.37 0.18
CA ALA A 170 -18.14 -22.26 -0.77
C ALA A 170 -18.27 -20.91 -0.05
N VAL A 171 -19.06 -20.83 1.02
CA VAL A 171 -19.19 -19.61 1.82
C VAL A 171 -17.86 -19.24 2.49
N PHE A 172 -17.15 -20.20 3.09
CA PHE A 172 -15.84 -19.94 3.68
C PHE A 172 -14.83 -19.46 2.63
N LYS A 173 -14.74 -20.16 1.50
CA LYS A 173 -13.82 -19.83 0.42
C LYS A 173 -14.09 -18.45 -0.18
N ASP A 174 -15.35 -18.18 -0.55
CA ASP A 174 -15.72 -17.02 -1.34
C ASP A 174 -15.97 -15.76 -0.49
N VAL A 175 -16.35 -15.90 0.79
CA VAL A 175 -16.66 -14.76 1.67
C VAL A 175 -15.57 -14.51 2.71
N ILE A 176 -15.11 -15.55 3.40
CA ILE A 176 -14.17 -15.39 4.53
C ILE A 176 -12.73 -15.36 4.06
N LEU A 177 -12.31 -16.33 3.25
CA LEU A 177 -10.91 -16.48 2.83
C LEU A 177 -10.57 -15.51 1.70
N GLN A 178 -11.39 -15.47 0.64
CA GLN A 178 -11.18 -14.65 -0.55
C GLN A 178 -9.74 -14.77 -1.09
N GLU A 179 -9.20 -16.00 -1.10
CA GLU A 179 -7.81 -16.28 -1.43
C GLU A 179 -7.42 -15.80 -2.83
N ALA A 180 -8.30 -16.01 -3.82
CA ALA A 180 -8.08 -15.56 -5.19
C ALA A 180 -7.88 -14.03 -5.27
N GLU A 181 -8.63 -13.27 -4.47
CA GLU A 181 -8.55 -11.79 -4.45
C GLU A 181 -7.26 -11.28 -3.80
N MET A 182 -6.82 -11.96 -2.73
CA MET A 182 -5.54 -11.65 -2.08
C MET A 182 -4.38 -11.97 -3.02
N TYR A 183 -4.41 -13.13 -3.67
CA TYR A 183 -3.40 -13.54 -4.63
C TYR A 183 -3.33 -12.59 -5.83
N ASP A 184 -4.48 -12.22 -6.41
CA ASP A 184 -4.55 -11.24 -7.50
C ASP A 184 -3.99 -9.88 -7.06
N SER A 185 -4.29 -9.43 -5.82
CA SER A 185 -3.72 -8.18 -5.29
C SER A 185 -2.20 -8.24 -5.21
N MET A 186 -1.67 -9.33 -4.65
CA MET A 186 -0.22 -9.52 -4.52
C MET A 186 0.47 -9.62 -5.87
N LYS A 187 -0.11 -10.38 -6.80
CA LYS A 187 0.43 -10.56 -8.15
C LYS A 187 0.46 -9.25 -8.94
N ALA A 188 -0.61 -8.44 -8.84
CA ALA A 188 -0.67 -7.11 -9.44
C ALA A 188 0.40 -6.14 -8.92
N MET A 189 0.93 -6.36 -7.71
CA MET A 189 2.04 -5.56 -7.17
C MET A 189 3.40 -6.04 -7.67
N ILE A 190 3.58 -7.35 -7.83
CA ILE A 190 4.87 -7.97 -8.16
C ILE A 190 5.13 -7.95 -9.67
N GLU A 191 4.11 -8.19 -10.49
CA GLU A 191 4.20 -8.33 -11.94
C GLU A 191 3.69 -7.07 -12.67
N PRO A 192 4.58 -6.24 -13.25
CA PRO A 192 4.18 -5.08 -14.02
C PRO A 192 3.37 -5.51 -15.25
N GLY A 193 2.17 -4.96 -15.43
CA GLY A 193 1.30 -5.26 -16.56
C GLY A 193 0.30 -6.41 -16.32
N PHE A 194 0.32 -7.06 -15.15
CA PHE A 194 -0.75 -7.97 -14.76
C PHE A 194 -2.06 -7.20 -14.59
N ILE A 195 -3.04 -7.49 -15.44
CA ILE A 195 -4.40 -6.95 -15.32
C ILE A 195 -5.23 -8.01 -14.62
N SER A 196 -5.52 -7.80 -13.33
CA SER A 196 -6.46 -8.64 -12.59
C SER A 196 -7.78 -8.75 -13.36
N LYS A 197 -8.38 -9.94 -13.39
CA LYS A 197 -9.73 -10.13 -13.92
C LYS A 197 -10.79 -9.72 -12.90
N SER A 198 -10.44 -9.68 -11.61
CA SER A 198 -11.33 -9.26 -10.54
C SER A 198 -11.63 -7.76 -10.62
N LEU A 199 -12.93 -7.44 -10.59
CA LEU A 199 -13.42 -6.07 -10.51
C LEU A 199 -13.06 -5.44 -9.15
N THR A 200 -13.04 -6.23 -8.07
CA THR A 200 -12.70 -5.74 -6.73
C THR A 200 -11.25 -5.29 -6.68
N SER A 201 -10.32 -6.05 -7.28
CA SER A 201 -8.89 -5.69 -7.34
C SER A 201 -8.63 -4.41 -8.13
N LYS A 202 -9.36 -4.19 -9.23
CA LYS A 202 -9.25 -2.96 -10.02
C LYS A 202 -9.70 -1.73 -9.27
N ASN A 203 -10.78 -1.86 -8.50
CA ASN A 203 -11.45 -0.75 -7.84
C ASN A 203 -10.73 -0.28 -6.58
N ARG A 204 -10.02 -1.17 -5.88
CA ARG A 204 -9.40 -0.91 -4.58
C ARG A 204 -8.43 0.28 -4.58
N VAL A 205 -8.51 1.07 -3.51
CA VAL A 205 -7.56 2.16 -3.24
C VAL A 205 -6.18 1.57 -2.93
N ARG A 206 -5.13 2.24 -3.45
CA ARG A 206 -3.74 1.88 -3.23
C ARG A 206 -3.44 1.76 -1.74
N THR A 207 -2.58 0.79 -1.38
CA THR A 207 -2.15 0.61 0.00
C THR A 207 -1.38 1.83 0.51
N SER A 208 -1.75 2.27 1.71
CA SER A 208 -1.16 3.38 2.45
C SER A 208 -1.53 3.24 3.93
N THR A 209 -0.71 3.82 4.79
CA THR A 209 -0.96 3.92 6.24
C THR A 209 -1.79 5.15 6.61
N ASN A 210 -1.87 6.13 5.70
CA ASN A 210 -2.63 7.37 5.86
C ASN A 210 -3.45 7.65 4.60
N TYR A 211 -4.70 8.11 4.78
CA TYR A 211 -5.58 8.53 3.70
C TYR A 211 -6.28 9.84 4.04
N ASP A 212 -6.51 10.66 3.03
CA ASP A 212 -7.37 11.84 3.12
C ASP A 212 -8.71 11.53 2.43
N VAL A 213 -9.80 11.44 3.18
CA VAL A 213 -11.15 11.19 2.65
C VAL A 213 -11.86 12.53 2.50
N ILE A 214 -12.12 12.95 1.26
CA ILE A 214 -12.61 14.30 0.96
C ILE A 214 -14.01 14.23 0.35
N PHE A 215 -14.99 14.73 1.08
CA PHE A 215 -16.37 14.89 0.60
C PHE A 215 -16.58 16.30 0.05
N SER A 216 -16.91 16.40 -1.23
CA SER A 216 -17.08 17.67 -1.94
C SER A 216 -18.51 17.81 -2.43
N VAL A 217 -19.20 18.83 -1.96
CA VAL A 217 -20.53 19.20 -2.47
C VAL A 217 -20.32 20.22 -3.57
N VAL A 218 -20.71 19.87 -4.78
CA VAL A 218 -20.49 20.69 -5.96
C VAL A 218 -21.81 21.24 -6.43
N SER A 219 -22.00 22.56 -6.29
CA SER A 219 -23.17 23.29 -6.78
C SER A 219 -22.81 24.07 -8.03
N SER A 220 -23.45 23.70 -9.15
CA SER A 220 -23.34 24.38 -10.44
C SER A 220 -23.93 25.80 -10.39
N GLN A 221 -25.20 25.91 -9.99
CA GLN A 221 -25.97 27.14 -9.99
C GLN A 221 -26.47 27.49 -8.56
N PRO A 222 -25.60 27.97 -7.66
CA PRO A 222 -25.99 28.31 -6.29
C PRO A 222 -27.01 29.47 -6.23
N ASN A 223 -27.07 30.31 -7.26
CA ASN A 223 -28.02 31.43 -7.33
C ASN A 223 -29.45 30.99 -7.67
N SER A 224 -29.61 29.83 -8.31
CA SER A 224 -30.91 29.33 -8.77
C SER A 224 -31.59 28.44 -7.74
N VAL A 225 -30.81 27.66 -6.99
CA VAL A 225 -31.33 26.81 -5.91
C VAL A 225 -30.44 26.98 -4.70
N ALA A 226 -30.96 27.63 -3.66
CA ALA A 226 -30.30 27.66 -2.36
C ALA A 226 -30.32 26.23 -1.78
N ARG A 227 -29.14 25.64 -1.55
CA ARG A 227 -29.04 24.31 -0.94
C ARG A 227 -28.37 24.46 0.42
N THR A 228 -29.04 24.00 1.47
CA THR A 228 -28.48 23.98 2.82
C THR A 228 -28.27 22.53 3.23
N TRP A 229 -27.02 22.16 3.48
CA TRP A 229 -26.72 20.82 3.96
C TRP A 229 -25.62 20.86 5.00
N ASN A 230 -25.91 20.32 6.18
CA ASN A 230 -24.92 20.19 7.24
C ASN A 230 -24.07 18.94 7.02
N ILE A 231 -23.23 18.99 5.99
CA ILE A 231 -22.33 17.90 5.62
C ILE A 231 -21.47 17.43 6.80
N ARG A 232 -21.03 18.35 7.68
CA ARG A 232 -20.22 17.98 8.84
C ARG A 232 -20.97 17.05 9.78
N ARG A 233 -22.22 17.40 10.16
CA ARG A 233 -23.05 16.55 11.02
C ARG A 233 -23.29 15.19 10.38
N THR A 234 -23.72 15.18 9.12
CA THR A 234 -24.05 13.94 8.40
C THR A 234 -22.84 13.01 8.29
N LEU A 235 -21.65 13.55 7.97
CA LEU A 235 -20.43 12.74 7.89
C LEU A 235 -20.01 12.17 9.25
N THR A 236 -20.17 12.93 10.35
CA THR A 236 -19.89 12.45 11.70
C THR A 236 -20.83 11.31 12.12
N GLU A 237 -22.09 11.35 11.69
CA GLU A 237 -23.07 10.31 12.02
C GLU A 237 -22.89 9.02 11.20
N PHE A 238 -22.62 9.14 9.89
CA PHE A 238 -22.63 7.98 8.97
C PHE A 238 -21.24 7.45 8.60
N ILE A 239 -20.26 8.34 8.35
CA ILE A 239 -18.95 7.96 7.81
C ILE A 239 -17.90 7.82 8.92
N ALA A 240 -17.90 8.71 9.92
CA ALA A 240 -16.92 8.67 10.99
C ALA A 240 -16.89 7.33 11.76
N PRO A 241 -18.03 6.68 12.10
CA PRO A 241 -18.02 5.40 12.82
C PRO A 241 -17.28 4.29 12.05
N LEU A 242 -17.40 4.28 10.72
CA LEU A 242 -16.70 3.36 9.83
C LEU A 242 -15.19 3.60 9.86
N LEU A 243 -14.78 4.86 9.66
CA LEU A 243 -13.37 5.25 9.62
C LEU A 243 -12.69 5.05 10.98
N GLU A 244 -13.40 5.29 12.08
CA GLU A 244 -12.94 5.02 13.45
C GLU A 244 -12.72 3.53 13.69
N GLN A 245 -13.64 2.67 13.26
CA GLN A 245 -13.48 1.21 13.35
C GLN A 245 -12.24 0.74 12.56
N MET A 246 -11.95 1.40 11.44
CA MET A 246 -10.82 1.09 10.57
C MET A 246 -9.50 1.77 10.98
N SER A 247 -9.48 2.54 12.07
CA SER A 247 -8.26 3.23 12.56
C SER A 247 -7.10 2.28 12.83
N ALA A 248 -7.40 1.04 13.22
CA ALA A 248 -6.42 -0.04 13.39
C ALA A 248 -5.72 -0.42 12.08
N ILE A 249 -6.36 -0.18 10.92
CA ILE A 249 -5.85 -0.49 9.57
C ILE A 249 -5.13 0.69 8.96
N ALA A 250 -5.68 1.91 9.03
CA ALA A 250 -5.03 3.11 8.53
C ALA A 250 -5.57 4.35 9.22
N HIS A 251 -4.80 5.44 9.20
CA HIS A 251 -5.25 6.73 9.69
C HIS A 251 -6.03 7.48 8.61
N PHE A 252 -7.26 7.86 8.90
CA PHE A 252 -8.14 8.56 7.96
C PHE A 252 -8.37 10.01 8.39
N ASN A 253 -8.06 10.96 7.50
CA ASN A 253 -8.41 12.37 7.69
C ASN A 253 -9.70 12.66 6.93
N LEU A 254 -10.81 12.80 7.65
CA LEU A 254 -12.10 13.14 7.07
C LEU A 254 -12.21 14.66 6.85
N LYS A 255 -12.37 15.07 5.60
CA LYS A 255 -12.49 16.47 5.18
C LYS A 255 -13.77 16.67 4.39
N SER A 256 -14.37 17.85 4.51
CA SER A 256 -15.53 18.25 3.72
C SER A 256 -15.36 19.65 3.15
N GLN A 257 -15.92 19.89 1.97
CA GLN A 257 -15.86 21.18 1.30
C GLN A 257 -17.08 21.44 0.41
N TRP A 258 -17.34 22.72 0.17
CA TRP A 258 -18.32 23.20 -0.79
C TRP A 258 -17.61 23.85 -1.96
N LEU A 259 -17.99 23.45 -3.17
CA LEU A 259 -17.51 24.04 -4.42
C LEU A 259 -18.72 24.60 -5.16
N HIS A 260 -18.59 25.84 -5.62
CA HIS A 260 -19.66 26.57 -6.30
C HIS A 260 -19.25 26.95 -7.71
N PHE A 261 -20.23 27.17 -8.59
CA PHE A 261 -20.03 27.62 -9.97
C PHE A 261 -19.15 26.67 -10.79
N ILE A 262 -19.33 25.35 -10.57
CA ILE A 262 -18.69 24.31 -11.38
C ILE A 262 -19.76 23.64 -12.24
N ASP A 263 -19.73 23.96 -13.52
CA ASP A 263 -20.54 23.29 -14.53
C ASP A 263 -19.75 22.12 -15.14
N LEU A 264 -20.37 20.95 -15.15
CA LEU A 264 -19.83 19.80 -15.87
C LEU A 264 -20.29 19.93 -17.32
N GLU A 265 -19.55 20.70 -18.13
CA GLU A 265 -19.87 21.15 -19.49
C GLU A 265 -20.18 20.02 -20.51
N GLN A 266 -20.02 18.75 -20.15
CA GLN A 266 -20.22 17.59 -21.01
C GLN A 266 -21.31 16.62 -20.54
N ILE A 267 -22.21 17.05 -19.66
CA ILE A 267 -23.36 16.22 -19.31
C ILE A 267 -24.25 16.04 -20.56
N ALA A 268 -24.15 14.84 -21.15
CA ALA A 268 -24.80 14.32 -22.36
C ALA A 268 -25.74 15.30 -23.09
N LYS A 269 -25.32 15.83 -24.24
CA LYS A 269 -26.27 16.44 -25.18
C LYS A 269 -27.19 15.33 -25.70
N LYS A 270 -28.50 15.41 -25.43
CA LYS A 270 -29.50 14.48 -25.94
C LYS A 270 -29.35 14.29 -27.45
N ASN A 271 -29.22 13.04 -27.92
CA ASN A 271 -29.48 12.72 -29.32
C ASN A 271 -30.99 12.94 -29.54
N ARG A 272 -31.33 13.86 -30.45
CA ARG A 272 -32.70 14.38 -30.68
C ARG A 272 -33.77 13.32 -31.00
N ASN A 273 -33.38 12.06 -31.21
CA ASN A 273 -34.22 10.97 -31.72
C ASN A 273 -34.51 9.84 -30.71
N ASP A 274 -34.06 9.92 -29.45
CA ASP A 274 -34.36 8.89 -28.45
C ASP A 274 -35.60 9.26 -27.59
N PRO A 275 -36.65 8.42 -27.54
CA PRO A 275 -37.89 8.70 -26.82
C PRO A 275 -37.85 8.35 -25.32
N GLY A 276 -36.69 7.94 -24.77
CA GLY A 276 -36.55 7.63 -23.34
C GLY A 276 -36.45 8.86 -22.42
N PRO A 277 -36.96 8.80 -21.17
CA PRO A 277 -36.82 9.87 -20.18
C PRO A 277 -35.57 9.64 -19.33
N SER A 278 -34.37 9.91 -19.83
CA SER A 278 -33.15 10.00 -18.99
C SER A 278 -31.90 10.34 -19.80
N HIS A 279 -31.08 11.23 -19.27
CA HIS A 279 -29.71 11.46 -19.75
C HIS A 279 -28.82 10.43 -19.04
N ILE A 280 -28.46 9.35 -19.73
CA ILE A 280 -27.67 8.25 -19.17
C ILE A 280 -26.17 8.48 -19.45
N LEU A 281 -25.36 8.43 -18.40
CA LEU A 281 -23.91 8.60 -18.46
C LEU A 281 -23.24 7.23 -18.27
N SER A 282 -22.59 6.71 -19.31
CA SER A 282 -21.74 5.52 -19.21
C SER A 282 -20.38 5.81 -18.55
N ASP A 283 -19.68 4.76 -18.12
CA ASP A 283 -18.30 4.78 -17.61
C ASP A 283 -17.31 5.60 -18.46
N LYS A 284 -17.50 5.63 -19.78
CA LYS A 284 -16.62 6.36 -20.72
C LYS A 284 -16.65 7.87 -20.49
N HIS A 285 -17.73 8.40 -19.91
CA HIS A 285 -17.87 9.83 -19.63
C HIS A 285 -17.21 10.25 -18.31
N LEU A 286 -16.89 9.31 -17.42
CA LEU A 286 -16.39 9.62 -16.08
C LEU A 286 -15.08 10.42 -16.07
N PRO A 287 -14.06 10.10 -16.89
CA PRO A 287 -12.82 10.88 -16.92
C PRO A 287 -13.06 12.35 -17.27
N HIS A 288 -14.05 12.62 -18.13
CA HIS A 288 -14.42 13.98 -18.54
C HIS A 288 -15.15 14.75 -17.43
N LEU A 289 -15.83 14.05 -16.50
CA LEU A 289 -16.43 14.67 -15.32
C LEU A 289 -15.39 14.91 -14.22
N ILE A 290 -14.44 13.98 -14.05
CA ILE A 290 -13.41 14.05 -13.00
C ILE A 290 -12.37 15.12 -13.30
N SER A 291 -11.90 15.23 -14.54
CA SER A 291 -10.77 16.12 -14.87
C SER A 291 -10.99 17.60 -14.51
N PRO A 292 -12.18 18.21 -14.77
CA PRO A 292 -12.46 19.57 -14.31
C PRO A 292 -12.51 19.70 -12.79
N LEU A 293 -13.05 18.69 -12.10
CA LEU A 293 -13.15 18.65 -10.64
C LEU A 293 -11.77 18.54 -10.00
N GLU A 294 -10.91 17.66 -10.50
CA GLU A 294 -9.57 17.41 -9.94
C GLU A 294 -8.72 18.70 -9.85
N LYS A 295 -8.82 19.56 -10.87
CA LYS A 295 -8.14 20.87 -10.87
C LYS A 295 -8.61 21.80 -9.74
N LYS A 296 -9.81 21.58 -9.20
CA LYS A 296 -10.44 22.40 -8.15
C LYS A 296 -10.41 21.73 -6.77
N LEU A 297 -10.19 20.41 -6.71
CA LEU A 297 -10.18 19.63 -5.47
C LEU A 297 -8.88 19.79 -4.65
N GLY A 298 -7.78 20.27 -5.26
CA GLY A 298 -6.52 20.53 -4.57
C GLY A 298 -5.73 19.29 -4.16
N SER A 299 -6.06 18.11 -4.70
CA SER A 299 -5.44 16.82 -4.39
C SER A 299 -3.97 16.73 -4.82
N GLY A 300 -3.53 17.51 -5.82
CA GLY A 300 -2.17 17.46 -6.36
C GLY A 300 -1.05 17.87 -5.38
N VAL A 301 -1.40 18.47 -4.24
CA VAL A 301 -0.43 18.90 -3.21
C VAL A 301 -0.56 18.07 -1.92
N ALA A 302 -1.43 17.06 -1.91
CA ALA A 302 -1.66 16.23 -0.74
C ALA A 302 -0.48 15.28 -0.51
N LYS A 303 -0.03 15.19 0.74
CA LYS A 303 1.03 14.26 1.17
C LYS A 303 0.56 12.79 1.15
N HIS A 304 -0.74 12.57 1.35
CA HIS A 304 -1.35 11.24 1.46
C HIS A 304 -2.29 10.99 0.28
N PRO A 305 -2.50 9.73 -0.12
CA PRO A 305 -3.52 9.39 -1.11
C PRO A 305 -4.90 9.91 -0.71
N CYS A 306 -5.58 10.57 -1.65
CA CYS A 306 -6.93 11.10 -1.45
C CYS A 306 -7.98 10.14 -1.99
N ILE A 307 -9.08 10.00 -1.25
CA ILE A 307 -10.32 9.32 -1.68
C ILE A 307 -11.39 10.40 -1.82
N HIS A 308 -11.92 10.56 -3.02
CA HIS A 308 -12.85 11.65 -3.35
C HIS A 308 -14.30 11.17 -3.41
N PHE A 309 -15.18 11.80 -2.64
CA PHE A 309 -16.62 11.64 -2.78
C PHE A 309 -17.21 12.95 -3.26
N VAL A 310 -17.75 12.97 -4.47
CA VAL A 310 -18.32 14.18 -5.05
C VAL A 310 -19.83 14.05 -5.10
N LEU A 311 -20.53 14.87 -4.34
CA LEU A 311 -21.97 15.05 -4.46
C LEU A 311 -22.22 16.22 -5.43
N TYR A 312 -22.55 15.89 -6.68
CA TYR A 312 -22.84 16.87 -7.71
C TYR A 312 -24.32 17.24 -7.70
N ALA A 313 -24.59 18.48 -7.32
CA ALA A 313 -25.89 19.10 -7.42
C ALA A 313 -26.20 19.42 -8.89
N THR A 314 -27.06 18.59 -9.49
CA THR A 314 -27.44 18.77 -10.89
C THR A 314 -28.22 20.08 -11.10
N PRO A 315 -27.98 20.79 -12.21
CA PRO A 315 -28.82 21.92 -12.62
C PRO A 315 -30.28 21.50 -12.82
N CYS A 316 -31.19 22.44 -12.61
CA CYS A 316 -32.63 22.27 -12.81
C CYS A 316 -33.02 21.73 -14.19
N GLN A 317 -32.32 22.18 -15.24
CA GLN A 317 -32.60 21.79 -16.63
C GLN A 317 -32.18 20.34 -16.93
N SER A 318 -31.41 19.72 -16.04
CA SER A 318 -30.83 18.39 -16.21
C SER A 318 -31.05 17.48 -14.98
N ASN A 319 -32.16 17.66 -14.25
CA ASN A 319 -32.46 16.92 -13.00
C ASN A 319 -32.75 15.41 -13.21
N GLN A 320 -32.66 14.88 -14.43
CA GLN A 320 -32.89 13.47 -14.78
C GLN A 320 -31.63 12.83 -15.38
N LEU A 321 -30.55 12.88 -14.61
CA LEU A 321 -29.26 12.30 -14.96
C LEU A 321 -28.99 11.06 -14.14
N TYR A 322 -28.60 9.99 -14.82
CA TYR A 322 -28.25 8.74 -14.18
C TYR A 322 -26.97 8.18 -14.80
N PHE A 323 -26.26 7.37 -14.02
CA PHE A 323 -25.15 6.56 -14.49
C PHE A 323 -25.64 5.18 -14.89
N GLU A 324 -25.09 4.64 -15.98
CA GLU A 324 -25.27 3.25 -16.37
C GLU A 324 -24.04 2.46 -15.92
N SER A 325 -24.28 1.43 -15.11
CA SER A 325 -23.27 0.48 -14.68
C SER A 325 -22.98 -0.52 -15.80
N PRO A 326 -21.81 -1.19 -15.77
CA PRO A 326 -21.46 -2.25 -16.74
C PRO A 326 -22.50 -3.37 -16.84
N ASP A 327 -23.26 -3.62 -15.76
CA ASP A 327 -24.31 -4.63 -15.68
C ASP A 327 -25.65 -4.18 -16.29
N GLY A 328 -25.71 -2.97 -16.86
CA GLY A 328 -26.91 -2.35 -17.41
C GLY A 328 -27.85 -1.74 -16.37
N SER A 329 -27.49 -1.78 -15.09
CA SER A 329 -28.25 -1.13 -14.02
C SER A 329 -28.01 0.37 -14.01
N VAL A 330 -29.07 1.14 -13.78
CA VAL A 330 -29.05 2.60 -13.79
C VAL A 330 -29.12 3.12 -12.36
N GLY A 331 -28.21 4.02 -11.99
CA GLY A 331 -28.09 4.54 -10.62
C GLY A 331 -27.71 6.02 -10.57
N ALA A 332 -27.83 6.64 -9.39
CA ALA A 332 -27.43 8.04 -9.18
C ALA A 332 -25.94 8.19 -8.80
N ALA A 333 -25.25 7.09 -8.52
CA ALA A 333 -23.86 7.08 -8.07
C ALA A 333 -23.01 6.18 -8.95
N MET A 334 -21.75 6.56 -9.16
CA MET A 334 -20.79 5.78 -9.94
C MET A 334 -19.40 5.84 -9.33
N LEU A 335 -18.72 4.69 -9.42
CA LEU A 335 -17.39 4.50 -8.87
C LEU A 335 -16.33 4.88 -9.90
N SER A 336 -15.31 5.62 -9.47
CA SER A 336 -14.06 5.77 -10.20
C SER A 336 -12.98 4.98 -9.48
N ALA A 337 -12.55 3.89 -10.11
CA ALA A 337 -11.56 2.97 -9.56
C ALA A 337 -10.32 3.73 -9.04
N ARG A 338 -9.90 3.43 -7.81
CA ARG A 338 -8.74 4.02 -7.11
C ARG A 338 -8.82 5.52 -6.79
N TRP A 339 -9.84 6.23 -7.28
CA TRP A 339 -10.00 7.67 -7.06
C TRP A 339 -11.10 7.98 -6.04
N GLY A 340 -12.25 7.32 -6.13
CA GLY A 340 -13.42 7.73 -5.38
C GLY A 340 -14.74 7.41 -6.04
N GLY A 341 -15.75 8.25 -5.81
CA GLY A 341 -17.05 8.13 -6.46
C GLY A 341 -17.73 9.48 -6.68
N ILE A 342 -18.60 9.52 -7.68
CA ILE A 342 -19.45 10.68 -7.98
C ILE A 342 -20.90 10.27 -7.79
N GLN A 343 -21.66 11.07 -7.06
CA GLN A 343 -23.09 10.91 -6.85
C GLN A 343 -23.82 12.15 -7.36
N LEU A 344 -24.90 11.93 -8.09
CA LEU A 344 -25.79 12.96 -8.60
C LEU A 344 -26.90 13.19 -7.59
N LEU A 345 -26.96 14.40 -7.04
CA LEU A 345 -28.06 14.81 -6.19
C LEU A 345 -29.24 15.24 -7.08
N GLN A 346 -30.26 14.40 -7.08
CA GLN A 346 -31.54 14.66 -7.73
C GLN A 346 -32.51 15.28 -6.73
N ASP A 347 -33.14 16.38 -7.13
CA ASP A 347 -34.19 16.99 -6.32
C ASP A 347 -35.51 16.25 -6.57
N SER A 348 -35.85 15.31 -5.68
CA SER A 348 -37.07 14.51 -5.75
C SER A 348 -38.32 15.26 -5.27
N GLY A 349 -38.16 16.48 -4.72
CA GLY A 349 -39.24 17.34 -4.26
C GLY A 349 -39.52 18.44 -5.28
N ASN A 350 -40.50 18.24 -6.16
CA ASN A 350 -40.95 19.19 -7.18
C ASN A 350 -39.95 19.47 -8.31
N VAL A 351 -39.97 18.59 -9.30
CA VAL A 351 -39.39 18.72 -10.65
C VAL A 351 -39.82 20.03 -11.41
N GLY A 352 -40.62 20.89 -10.79
CA GLY A 352 -41.11 22.16 -11.35
C GLY A 352 -40.82 23.44 -10.55
N ASN A 353 -40.14 23.39 -9.40
CA ASN A 353 -40.01 24.57 -8.52
C ASN A 353 -38.57 25.05 -8.32
N CYS A 354 -37.83 25.25 -9.41
CA CYS A 354 -36.56 26.00 -9.41
C CYS A 354 -36.72 27.48 -9.04
N ASN A 355 -37.96 27.93 -8.83
CA ASN A 355 -38.33 29.25 -8.34
C ASN A 355 -38.70 29.24 -6.86
N SER A 356 -38.57 28.10 -6.16
CA SER A 356 -38.79 28.03 -4.72
C SER A 356 -37.68 28.79 -3.99
N THR A 357 -38.07 29.70 -3.11
CA THR A 357 -37.15 30.43 -2.21
C THR A 357 -36.74 29.59 -1.00
N GLU A 358 -37.35 28.43 -0.78
CA GLU A 358 -36.99 27.54 0.32
C GLU A 358 -35.71 26.78 -0.01
N PRO A 359 -34.76 26.68 0.95
CA PRO A 359 -33.53 25.98 0.71
C PRO A 359 -33.78 24.47 0.64
N TYR A 360 -33.29 23.83 -0.42
CA TYR A 360 -33.37 22.38 -0.57
C TYR A 360 -32.36 21.69 0.37
N VAL A 361 -32.86 20.73 1.16
CA VAL A 361 -32.07 19.90 2.07
C VAL A 361 -32.04 18.47 1.54
N PRO A 362 -30.85 17.93 1.18
CA PRO A 362 -30.71 16.54 0.76
C PRO A 362 -31.16 15.55 1.83
N ASN A 363 -31.71 14.40 1.42
CA ASN A 363 -31.97 13.30 2.33
C ASN A 363 -30.66 12.61 2.72
N ASP A 364 -30.25 12.77 3.98
CA ASP A 364 -29.01 12.21 4.53
C ASP A 364 -28.88 10.70 4.28
N ASN A 365 -29.95 9.92 4.51
CA ASN A 365 -29.90 8.46 4.38
C ASN A 365 -29.65 8.01 2.94
N GLN A 366 -30.30 8.66 1.97
CA GLN A 366 -30.12 8.34 0.55
C GLN A 366 -28.71 8.67 0.09
N VAL A 367 -28.22 9.87 0.42
CA VAL A 367 -26.88 10.32 0.03
C VAL A 367 -25.81 9.43 0.68
N MET A 368 -25.94 9.13 1.97
CA MET A 368 -24.95 8.36 2.71
C MET A 368 -24.97 6.87 2.40
N SER A 369 -26.11 6.28 2.04
CA SER A 369 -26.18 4.87 1.64
C SER A 369 -25.33 4.60 0.39
N ASP A 370 -25.45 5.46 -0.63
CA ASP A 370 -24.62 5.38 -1.84
C ASP A 370 -23.13 5.63 -1.52
N ALA A 371 -22.84 6.62 -0.67
CA ALA A 371 -21.46 6.92 -0.27
C ALA A 371 -20.80 5.77 0.49
N LEU A 372 -21.53 5.13 1.42
CA LEU A 372 -21.06 3.96 2.17
C LEU A 372 -20.84 2.75 1.24
N SER A 373 -21.75 2.52 0.28
CA SER A 373 -21.60 1.48 -0.73
C SER A 373 -20.34 1.71 -1.58
N LEU A 374 -20.15 2.92 -2.12
CA LEU A 374 -18.96 3.31 -2.87
C LEU A 374 -17.68 3.13 -2.04
N LEU A 375 -17.69 3.55 -0.77
CA LEU A 375 -16.56 3.38 0.14
C LEU A 375 -16.23 1.91 0.37
N ARG A 376 -17.22 1.05 0.63
CA ARG A 376 -17.02 -0.39 0.77
C ARG A 376 -16.45 -1.02 -0.50
N MET A 377 -16.91 -0.62 -1.68
CA MET A 377 -16.34 -1.06 -2.95
C MET A 377 -14.88 -0.63 -3.12
N LEU A 378 -14.52 0.60 -2.72
CA LEU A 378 -13.14 1.12 -2.72
C LEU A 378 -12.21 0.39 -1.73
N LEU A 379 -12.78 -0.17 -0.66
CA LEU A 379 -12.08 -1.04 0.28
C LEU A 379 -11.96 -2.48 -0.24
N GLY A 380 -12.65 -2.83 -1.32
CA GLY A 380 -12.69 -4.18 -1.88
C GLY A 380 -13.64 -5.11 -1.14
N LEU A 381 -14.61 -4.55 -0.39
CA LEU A 381 -15.68 -5.28 0.25
C LEU A 381 -16.87 -5.34 -0.72
N GLN A 382 -16.83 -6.28 -1.67
CA GLN A 382 -17.95 -6.57 -2.55
C GLN A 382 -18.48 -7.97 -2.23
N ASN A 383 -19.64 -8.00 -1.60
CA ASN A 383 -20.22 -9.21 -1.03
C ASN A 383 -21.22 -9.83 -2.00
N PHE A 384 -20.75 -10.69 -2.89
CA PHE A 384 -21.60 -11.41 -3.86
C PHE A 384 -21.59 -12.93 -3.64
N SER A 385 -21.80 -13.39 -2.41
CA SER A 385 -22.09 -14.82 -2.24
C SER A 385 -23.56 -15.07 -2.56
N LYS A 386 -23.80 -15.87 -3.60
CA LYS A 386 -25.14 -16.42 -3.88
C LYS A 386 -25.54 -17.48 -2.86
N ASN A 387 -24.59 -17.96 -2.05
CA ASN A 387 -24.75 -19.12 -1.17
C ASN A 387 -25.04 -18.74 0.29
N ALA A 388 -24.93 -17.47 0.66
CA ALA A 388 -25.20 -17.01 2.02
C ALA A 388 -25.90 -15.65 2.07
N LEU A 389 -26.77 -15.50 3.06
CA LEU A 389 -27.33 -14.19 3.43
C LEU A 389 -26.33 -13.46 4.34
N ILE A 390 -26.04 -12.20 4.04
CA ILE A 390 -25.22 -11.36 4.94
C ILE A 390 -26.15 -10.46 5.73
N LEU A 391 -26.14 -10.64 7.05
CA LEU A 391 -26.85 -9.76 7.97
C LEU A 391 -26.10 -8.43 8.06
N ASN A 392 -26.83 -7.33 8.24
CA ASN A 392 -26.29 -5.98 8.43
C ASN A 392 -25.38 -5.50 7.27
N SER A 393 -25.65 -5.98 6.05
CA SER A 393 -24.88 -5.69 4.84
C SER A 393 -24.89 -4.22 4.41
N MET A 394 -25.66 -3.34 5.06
CA MET A 394 -25.72 -1.90 4.74
C MET A 394 -25.55 -0.99 5.97
N ASP A 395 -25.08 -1.55 7.10
CA ASP A 395 -24.82 -0.76 8.29
C ASP A 395 -23.61 0.16 8.09
N ALA A 396 -23.60 1.28 8.83
CA ALA A 396 -22.50 2.23 8.83
C ALA A 396 -21.17 1.59 9.28
N ARG A 397 -21.20 0.52 10.08
CA ARG A 397 -20.02 -0.22 10.54
C ARG A 397 -19.76 -1.44 9.67
N LEU A 398 -18.52 -1.93 9.68
CA LEU A 398 -18.18 -3.22 9.08
C LEU A 398 -18.50 -4.36 10.02
N ASN A 399 -18.89 -5.49 9.44
CA ASN A 399 -18.94 -6.75 10.17
C ASN A 399 -17.52 -7.15 10.58
N LEU A 400 -17.36 -7.83 11.73
CA LEU A 400 -16.04 -8.18 12.26
C LEU A 400 -15.25 -9.10 11.33
N TRP A 401 -15.93 -9.98 10.58
CA TRP A 401 -15.27 -10.82 9.59
C TRP A 401 -14.79 -10.05 8.34
N GLU A 402 -15.47 -8.95 7.97
CA GLU A 402 -15.00 -8.02 6.92
C GLU A 402 -13.75 -7.27 7.39
N LEU A 403 -13.75 -6.85 8.66
CA LEU A 403 -12.58 -6.23 9.27
C LEU A 403 -11.39 -7.18 9.29
N ASP A 404 -11.60 -8.44 9.66
CA ASP A 404 -10.55 -9.47 9.65
C ASP A 404 -10.00 -9.69 8.22
N TYR A 405 -10.86 -9.70 7.19
CA TYR A 405 -10.43 -9.75 5.80
C TYR A 405 -9.52 -8.56 5.43
N LEU A 406 -9.92 -7.34 5.79
CA LEU A 406 -9.11 -6.16 5.54
C LEU A 406 -7.78 -6.18 6.30
N ILE A 407 -7.76 -6.68 7.55
CA ILE A 407 -6.53 -6.87 8.33
C ILE A 407 -5.56 -7.78 7.58
N ARG A 408 -6.04 -8.95 7.11
CA ARG A 408 -5.22 -9.91 6.36
C ARG A 408 -4.72 -9.31 5.04
N LEU A 409 -5.63 -8.77 4.23
CA LEU A 409 -5.32 -8.17 2.94
C LEU A 409 -4.27 -7.05 3.09
N ARG A 410 -4.48 -6.12 4.02
CA ARG A 410 -3.55 -5.00 4.24
C ARG A 410 -2.20 -5.44 4.78
N SER A 411 -2.17 -6.45 5.64
CA SER A 411 -0.91 -7.03 6.12
C SER A 411 -0.08 -7.59 4.97
N LEU A 412 -0.72 -8.31 4.05
CA LEU A 412 -0.07 -8.88 2.87
C LEU A 412 0.38 -7.81 1.88
N GLU A 413 -0.49 -6.83 1.58
CA GLU A 413 -0.17 -5.74 0.66
C GLU A 413 1.01 -4.89 1.16
N GLN A 414 1.01 -4.52 2.44
CA GLN A 414 2.08 -3.73 3.04
C GLN A 414 3.39 -4.52 3.13
N PHE A 415 3.33 -5.81 3.47
CA PHE A 415 4.49 -6.69 3.43
C PHE A 415 5.06 -6.82 2.02
N ALA A 416 4.22 -7.08 1.02
CA ALA A 416 4.64 -7.19 -0.37
C ALA A 416 5.27 -5.89 -0.89
N ALA A 417 4.65 -4.75 -0.60
CA ALA A 417 5.17 -3.43 -0.94
C ALA A 417 6.53 -3.16 -0.26
N ALA A 418 6.65 -3.40 1.05
CA ALA A 418 7.91 -3.25 1.77
C ALA A 418 9.02 -4.11 1.15
N ARG A 419 8.72 -5.38 0.83
CA ARG A 419 9.66 -6.29 0.15
C ARG A 419 10.10 -5.76 -1.21
N LEU A 420 9.18 -5.26 -2.03
CA LEU A 420 9.50 -4.67 -3.34
C LEU A 420 10.37 -3.42 -3.19
N THR A 421 10.05 -2.53 -2.26
CA THR A 421 10.81 -1.32 -1.98
C THR A 421 12.22 -1.64 -1.47
N LEU A 422 12.37 -2.58 -0.54
CA LEU A 422 13.67 -3.03 -0.03
C LEU A 422 14.54 -3.66 -1.13
N ASN A 423 13.97 -4.50 -1.99
CA ASN A 423 14.68 -5.07 -3.13
C ASN A 423 15.09 -3.98 -4.15
N SER A 424 14.20 -3.03 -4.43
CA SER A 424 14.49 -1.89 -5.31
C SER A 424 15.64 -1.06 -4.76
N LEU A 425 15.60 -0.75 -3.47
CA LEU A 425 16.66 -0.04 -2.75
C LEU A 425 17.99 -0.80 -2.80
N ALA A 426 18.00 -2.09 -2.48
CA ALA A 426 19.22 -2.91 -2.50
C ALA A 426 19.82 -2.97 -3.92
N ARG A 427 18.98 -3.10 -4.96
CA ARG A 427 19.42 -3.06 -6.37
C ARG A 427 20.00 -1.69 -6.75
N LEU A 428 19.37 -0.60 -6.33
CA LEU A 428 19.84 0.77 -6.58
C LEU A 428 21.22 1.00 -5.94
N LEU A 429 21.36 0.66 -4.66
CA LEU A 429 22.60 0.87 -3.89
C LEU A 429 23.74 -0.04 -4.34
N ASN A 430 23.44 -1.22 -4.91
CA ASN A 430 24.45 -2.08 -5.52
C ASN A 430 24.90 -1.56 -6.90
N ARG A 431 23.99 -0.97 -7.68
CA ARG A 431 24.33 -0.40 -9.00
C ARG A 431 25.08 0.91 -8.90
N ILE A 432 24.77 1.74 -7.91
CA ILE A 432 25.38 3.05 -7.72
C ILE A 432 26.18 3.03 -6.42
N SER A 433 27.45 2.61 -6.51
CA SER A 433 28.34 2.44 -5.36
C SER A 433 28.65 3.73 -4.59
N ASN A 434 28.43 4.88 -5.21
CA ASN A 434 28.81 6.19 -4.70
C ASN A 434 27.73 6.87 -3.84
N ILE A 435 26.61 6.20 -3.58
CA ILE A 435 25.56 6.71 -2.70
C ILE A 435 26.00 6.55 -1.24
N VAL A 436 26.03 7.66 -0.49
CA VAL A 436 26.21 7.64 0.98
C VAL A 436 25.01 6.96 1.62
N ILE A 437 25.30 5.92 2.40
CA ILE A 437 24.28 5.27 3.24
C ILE A 437 24.50 5.79 4.65
N THR A 438 23.60 6.65 5.12
CA THR A 438 23.63 7.19 6.49
C THR A 438 23.21 6.13 7.51
N GLU A 439 23.54 6.37 8.77
CA GLU A 439 23.12 5.50 9.88
C GLU A 439 21.59 5.41 9.96
N GLU A 440 20.88 6.52 9.77
CA GLU A 440 19.42 6.59 9.79
C GLU A 440 18.77 5.70 8.72
N VAL A 441 19.29 5.75 7.49
CA VAL A 441 18.82 4.90 6.38
C VAL A 441 19.12 3.44 6.69
N SER A 442 20.34 3.14 7.16
CA SER A 442 20.72 1.79 7.53
C SER A 442 19.82 1.21 8.62
N GLN A 443 19.55 2.00 9.66
CA GLN A 443 18.66 1.60 10.75
C GLN A 443 17.23 1.39 10.26
N ALA A 444 16.71 2.30 9.43
CA ALA A 444 15.36 2.15 8.86
C ALA A 444 15.24 0.88 8.01
N VAL A 445 16.27 0.53 7.23
CA VAL A 445 16.29 -0.73 6.47
C VAL A 445 16.31 -1.94 7.40
N CYS A 446 17.14 -1.94 8.44
CA CYS A 446 17.18 -3.02 9.43
C CYS A 446 15.82 -3.19 10.15
N GLU A 447 15.24 -2.11 10.64
CA GLU A 447 13.94 -2.11 11.30
C GLU A 447 12.82 -2.61 10.36
N SER A 448 12.89 -2.24 9.08
CA SER A 448 11.93 -2.70 8.08
C SER A 448 12.02 -4.22 7.85
N VAL A 449 13.24 -4.76 7.72
CA VAL A 449 13.48 -6.20 7.56
C VAL A 449 13.06 -6.97 8.80
N ASP A 450 13.43 -6.52 10.00
CA ASP A 450 13.03 -7.14 11.27
C ASP A 450 11.50 -7.17 11.42
N ALA A 451 10.83 -6.08 11.06
CA ALA A 451 9.38 -6.02 11.09
C ALA A 451 8.75 -6.95 10.04
N ALA A 452 9.30 -7.03 8.82
CA ALA A 452 8.82 -7.91 7.77
C ALA A 452 8.89 -9.39 8.18
N GLU A 453 9.98 -9.83 8.81
CA GLU A 453 10.10 -11.18 9.36
C GLU A 453 9.06 -11.46 10.46
N LYS A 454 8.80 -10.47 11.33
CA LYS A 454 7.76 -10.58 12.36
C LYS A 454 6.35 -10.69 11.77
N VAL A 455 6.07 -10.08 10.60
CA VAL A 455 4.77 -10.26 9.93
C VAL A 455 4.51 -11.74 9.67
N ILE A 456 5.48 -12.43 9.07
CA ILE A 456 5.36 -13.85 8.71
C ILE A 456 5.13 -14.71 9.96
N ASN A 457 5.96 -14.53 10.99
CA ASN A 457 5.84 -15.30 12.24
C ASN A 457 4.49 -15.12 12.92
N ASN A 458 3.94 -13.90 12.90
CA ASN A 458 2.63 -13.61 13.51
C ASN A 458 1.47 -14.15 12.67
N LEU A 459 1.54 -14.09 11.33
CA LEU A 459 0.54 -14.72 10.46
C LEU A 459 0.51 -16.26 10.63
N GLN A 460 1.68 -16.86 10.83
CA GLN A 460 1.85 -18.28 11.13
C GLN A 460 1.46 -18.67 12.57
N SER A 461 1.25 -17.70 13.46
CA SER A 461 0.85 -17.95 14.85
C SER A 461 -0.60 -17.53 15.14
N SER A 462 -1.40 -17.29 14.09
CA SER A 462 -2.79 -16.78 14.19
C SER A 462 -2.90 -15.37 14.82
N ASN A 463 -1.82 -14.59 14.90
CA ASN A 463 -1.78 -13.25 15.49
C ASN A 463 -1.89 -12.15 14.43
N ALA A 464 -3.00 -12.15 13.66
CA ALA A 464 -3.16 -11.25 12.51
C ALA A 464 -3.14 -9.75 12.87
N SER A 465 -3.62 -9.37 14.06
CA SER A 465 -3.55 -7.98 14.54
C SER A 465 -2.11 -7.50 14.73
N GLU A 466 -1.24 -8.34 15.30
CA GLU A 466 0.18 -8.01 15.46
C GLU A 466 0.90 -8.03 14.12
N ALA A 467 0.55 -8.97 13.23
CA ALA A 467 1.06 -8.98 11.86
C ALA A 467 0.76 -7.66 11.13
N LEU A 468 -0.46 -7.12 11.27
CA LEU A 468 -0.81 -5.82 10.71
C LEU A 468 0.06 -4.70 11.28
N LYS A 469 0.27 -4.65 12.61
CA LYS A 469 1.13 -3.64 13.23
C LYS A 469 2.56 -3.69 12.68
N PHE A 470 3.17 -4.87 12.60
CA PHE A 470 4.51 -5.02 12.03
C PHE A 470 4.55 -4.72 10.53
N SER A 471 3.50 -5.05 9.78
CA SER A 471 3.44 -4.75 8.34
C SER A 471 3.46 -3.24 8.06
N LYS A 472 2.79 -2.44 8.90
CA LYS A 472 2.85 -0.97 8.84
C LYS A 472 4.24 -0.44 9.10
N ILE A 473 4.93 -1.00 10.11
CA ILE A 473 6.30 -0.61 10.44
C ILE A 473 7.23 -0.94 9.27
N ALA A 474 7.15 -2.16 8.74
CA ALA A 474 7.94 -2.61 7.60
C ALA A 474 7.75 -1.68 6.39
N PHE A 475 6.49 -1.41 6.03
CA PHE A 475 6.11 -0.54 4.92
C PHE A 475 6.62 0.90 5.10
N ASN A 476 6.29 1.54 6.23
CA ASN A 476 6.67 2.93 6.47
C ASN A 476 8.20 3.11 6.52
N LYS A 477 8.93 2.16 7.14
CA LYS A 477 10.40 2.23 7.25
C LYS A 477 11.09 1.97 5.91
N ALA A 478 10.56 1.07 5.09
CA ALA A 478 11.06 0.83 3.73
C ALA A 478 10.87 2.09 2.86
N GLU A 479 9.67 2.68 2.86
CA GLU A 479 9.38 3.90 2.09
C GLU A 479 10.19 5.10 2.59
N TYR A 480 10.33 5.25 3.92
CA TYR A 480 11.18 6.28 4.51
C TYR A 480 12.64 6.15 4.07
N ALA A 481 13.20 4.93 4.12
CA ALA A 481 14.56 4.68 3.67
C ALA A 481 14.72 4.98 2.17
N PHE A 482 13.78 4.54 1.33
CA PHE A 482 13.84 4.73 -0.13
C PHE A 482 13.72 6.19 -0.55
N THR A 483 12.88 6.96 0.14
CA THR A 483 12.62 8.40 -0.15
C THR A 483 13.54 9.35 0.61
N HIS A 484 14.52 8.82 1.37
CA HIS A 484 15.36 9.64 2.23
C HIS A 484 16.21 10.63 1.40
N PRO A 485 16.24 11.94 1.75
CA PRO A 485 16.95 12.95 0.95
C PRO A 485 18.43 12.67 0.70
N SER A 486 19.11 11.97 1.63
CA SER A 486 20.54 11.62 1.49
C SER A 486 20.81 10.69 0.29
N LEU A 487 19.85 9.85 -0.09
CA LEU A 487 19.99 8.94 -1.23
C LEU A 487 19.84 9.66 -2.57
N LEU A 488 19.15 10.80 -2.58
CA LEU A 488 18.95 11.64 -3.76
C LEU A 488 20.07 12.68 -3.93
N ALA A 489 20.67 13.14 -2.83
CA ALA A 489 21.62 14.25 -2.81
C ALA A 489 22.91 13.98 -3.61
N LEU A 490 23.39 12.74 -3.66
CA LEU A 490 24.66 12.40 -4.32
C LEU A 490 24.53 11.91 -5.77
N LEU A 491 23.31 11.80 -6.29
CA LEU A 491 23.12 11.72 -7.74
C LEU A 491 23.71 12.96 -8.46
N TYR A 492 23.93 14.05 -7.73
CA TYR A 492 24.43 15.33 -8.25
C TYR A 492 25.95 15.52 -8.18
N PHE A 493 26.72 14.60 -7.60
CA PHE A 493 28.20 14.67 -7.57
C PHE A 493 28.83 13.42 -8.23
N PRO A 494 28.74 13.29 -9.57
CA PRO A 494 29.35 12.19 -10.31
C PRO A 494 30.88 12.18 -10.18
N ASP A 495 31.49 11.00 -10.38
CA ASP A 495 32.94 10.80 -10.26
C ASP A 495 33.74 11.78 -11.14
N ASP A 496 33.20 12.18 -12.28
CA ASP A 496 33.83 13.16 -13.17
C ASP A 496 34.07 14.50 -12.48
N GLN A 497 33.14 14.95 -11.64
CA GLN A 497 33.30 16.19 -10.87
C GLN A 497 34.30 16.02 -9.72
N LYS A 498 34.30 14.83 -9.10
CA LYS A 498 35.31 14.45 -8.11
C LYS A 498 36.72 14.50 -8.72
N TYR A 499 36.92 13.91 -9.90
CA TYR A 499 38.20 13.96 -10.61
C TYR A 499 38.54 15.37 -11.10
N ALA A 500 37.57 16.16 -11.56
CA ALA A 500 37.80 17.54 -11.97
C ALA A 500 38.32 18.42 -10.81
N VAL A 501 37.89 18.16 -9.57
CA VAL A 501 38.39 18.86 -8.37
C VAL A 501 39.75 18.32 -7.92
N TYR A 502 39.95 17.00 -7.93
CA TYR A 502 41.15 16.38 -7.38
C TYR A 502 42.35 16.33 -8.36
N ILE A 503 42.13 16.22 -9.67
CA ILE A 503 43.23 16.17 -10.66
C ILE A 503 44.11 17.42 -10.59
N PRO A 504 43.60 18.67 -10.58
CA PRO A 504 44.43 19.86 -10.47
C PRO A 504 45.25 19.94 -9.17
N LEU A 505 44.75 19.36 -8.08
CA LEU A 505 45.43 19.34 -6.77
C LEU A 505 46.57 18.32 -6.74
N PHE A 506 46.34 17.12 -7.28
CA PHE A 506 47.28 16.00 -7.16
C PHE A 506 48.22 15.85 -8.37
N LEU A 507 47.81 16.23 -9.57
CA LEU A 507 48.61 16.10 -10.81
C LEU A 507 49.97 16.83 -10.71
N PRO A 508 50.06 18.07 -10.18
CA PRO A 508 51.34 18.76 -10.02
C PRO A 508 52.30 18.05 -9.06
N ILE A 509 51.76 17.29 -8.10
CA ILE A 509 52.55 16.51 -7.13
C ILE A 509 52.93 15.15 -7.73
N MET A 510 52.04 14.52 -8.51
CA MET A 510 52.30 13.21 -9.13
C MET A 510 53.35 13.26 -10.25
N ILE A 511 53.40 14.32 -11.05
CA ILE A 511 54.35 14.43 -12.18
C ILE A 511 55.81 14.37 -11.71
N PRO A 512 56.27 15.17 -10.71
CA PRO A 512 57.63 15.08 -10.19
C PRO A 512 57.96 13.71 -9.58
N VAL A 513 57.00 13.06 -8.92
CA VAL A 513 57.19 11.72 -8.33
C VAL A 513 57.44 10.68 -9.41
N LEU A 514 56.63 10.68 -10.47
CA LEU A 514 56.80 9.76 -11.59
C LEU A 514 58.12 9.98 -12.33
N LEU A 515 58.52 11.24 -12.54
CA LEU A 515 59.82 11.60 -13.13
C LEU A 515 60.99 11.18 -12.22
N SER A 516 60.83 11.33 -10.91
CA SER A 516 61.79 10.89 -9.89
C SER A 516 61.95 9.37 -9.89
N MET A 517 60.85 8.61 -9.93
CA MET A 517 60.89 7.14 -10.06
C MET A 517 61.59 6.69 -11.36
N LYS A 518 61.39 7.40 -12.48
CA LYS A 518 62.06 7.09 -13.75
C LYS A 518 63.57 7.29 -13.67
N SER A 519 64.04 8.32 -12.94
CA SER A 519 65.47 8.60 -12.78
C SER A 519 66.19 7.63 -11.82
N MET A 520 65.44 6.93 -10.95
CA MET A 520 65.96 5.87 -10.07
C MET A 520 66.27 4.55 -10.82
N ARG A 521 65.59 4.25 -11.93
CA ARG A 521 65.75 2.98 -12.69
C ARG A 521 67.21 2.62 -13.04
N PRO A 522 68.04 3.50 -13.64
CA PRO A 522 69.43 3.17 -13.98
C PRO A 522 70.35 3.00 -12.76
N TRP A 523 69.96 3.45 -11.56
CA TRP A 523 70.76 3.30 -10.34
C TRP A 523 70.56 1.92 -9.71
N PHE A 524 69.33 1.41 -9.70
CA PHE A 524 69.07 0.02 -9.31
C PHE A 524 69.72 -0.99 -10.26
N SER A 525 69.80 -0.71 -11.57
CA SER A 525 70.53 -1.59 -12.51
C SER A 525 72.05 -1.52 -12.32
N LYS A 526 72.63 -0.34 -12.06
CA LYS A 526 74.07 -0.20 -11.77
C LYS A 526 74.50 -0.78 -10.43
N LYS A 527 73.60 -0.83 -9.44
CA LYS A 527 73.87 -1.46 -8.14
C LYS A 527 73.77 -2.99 -8.23
N ALA A 528 72.97 -3.51 -9.17
CA ALA A 528 72.92 -4.94 -9.51
C ALA A 528 74.13 -5.41 -10.35
N GLU A 529 74.76 -4.53 -11.15
CA GLU A 529 76.02 -4.82 -11.86
C GLU A 529 77.28 -4.72 -10.96
N LYS A 530 77.15 -4.20 -9.75
CA LYS A 530 78.26 -4.04 -8.78
C LYS A 530 78.11 -4.89 -7.51
N SER A 531 77.17 -5.83 -7.47
CA SER A 531 77.11 -6.89 -6.44
C SER A 531 77.70 -8.18 -6.95
#